data_AF-V5HDP1-F1
#
_entry.id   AF-V5HDP1-F1
#
_cell.length_a   1.000
_cell.length_b   1.000
_cell.length_c   1.000
_cell.angle_alpha   90.00
_cell.angle_beta   90.00
_cell.angle_gamma   90.00
#
_symmetry.space_group_name_H-M   'P 1'
#
loop_
_entity.id
_entity.type
_entity.pdbx_description
1 polymer ?
#
loop_
_entity_poly.entity_id
_entity_poly.type
_entity_poly.pdbx_seq_one_letter_code
_entity_poly.pdbx_strand_id
1 'polypeptide(L)'
;KEMYVPWSVNCLLCKKPETIEHVFIECWDAVFHWDILQRTINKTLPINPRGIRFLSAEHEGGVPCVMFMVLSLHSIRKTRMGVRHAGANVRPVRENFIESVVYIREVYRQRPESPDWMSLLDECVSLKEF
;
A
#
# COMPACT_ATOMS: atom_id res chain seq x y z
N LYS A 1 17.61 -35.55 13.18
CA LYS A 1 17.00 -35.12 11.90
C LYS A 1 16.10 -33.94 12.20
N GLU A 2 16.56 -32.73 11.93
CA GLU A 2 15.75 -31.53 12.06
C GLU A 2 14.70 -31.53 10.94
N MET A 3 13.45 -31.27 11.30
CA MET A 3 12.35 -31.19 10.34
C MET A 3 12.54 -29.89 9.55
N TYR A 4 12.75 -29.99 8.23
CA TYR A 4 12.83 -28.81 7.36
C TYR A 4 11.49 -28.07 7.43
N VAL A 5 11.52 -26.88 8.03
CA VAL A 5 10.34 -26.04 8.21
C VAL A 5 10.37 -24.99 7.08
N PRO A 6 9.53 -25.10 6.04
CA PRO A 6 9.64 -24.25 4.86
C PRO A 6 9.27 -22.79 5.10
N TRP A 7 8.69 -22.45 6.26
CA TRP A 7 8.36 -21.07 6.62
C TRP A 7 9.49 -20.44 7.45
N SER A 8 10.23 -19.53 6.81
CA SER A 8 11.10 -18.62 7.53
C SER A 8 10.28 -17.47 8.12
N VAL A 9 10.69 -16.96 9.28
CA VAL A 9 10.22 -15.65 9.78
C VAL A 9 10.87 -14.49 9.02
N ASN A 10 11.78 -14.78 8.08
CA ASN A 10 12.44 -13.78 7.27
C ASN A 10 11.64 -13.47 6.01
N CYS A 11 11.63 -12.20 5.64
CA CYS A 11 11.14 -11.71 4.36
C CYS A 11 11.84 -12.43 3.20
N LEU A 12 11.07 -12.94 2.24
CA LEU A 12 11.63 -13.66 1.09
C LEU A 12 12.45 -12.76 0.16
N LEU A 13 12.13 -11.46 0.09
CA LEU A 13 12.82 -10.49 -0.76
C LEU A 13 14.12 -10.00 -0.11
N CYS A 14 14.05 -9.60 1.15
CA CYS A 14 15.16 -8.93 1.84
C CYS A 14 16.01 -9.88 2.70
N LYS A 15 15.57 -11.12 2.91
CA LYS A 15 16.22 -12.15 3.75
C LYS A 15 16.49 -11.72 5.21
N LYS A 16 15.74 -10.74 5.71
CA LYS A 16 15.79 -10.22 7.09
C LYS A 16 14.54 -10.62 7.87
N PRO A 17 14.59 -10.66 9.22
CA PRO A 17 13.41 -10.90 10.05
C PRO A 17 12.25 -9.98 9.66
N GLU A 18 11.07 -10.57 9.49
CA GLU A 18 9.87 -9.83 9.10
C GLU A 18 9.22 -9.19 10.34
N THR A 19 9.33 -7.86 10.44
CA THR A 19 8.66 -7.02 11.44
C THR A 19 7.60 -6.14 10.78
N ILE A 20 6.79 -5.44 11.58
CA ILE A 20 5.80 -4.47 11.07
C ILE A 20 6.51 -3.38 10.27
N GLU A 21 7.58 -2.81 10.84
CA GLU A 21 8.43 -1.80 10.19
C GLU A 21 9.04 -2.35 8.90
N HIS A 22 9.56 -3.58 8.94
CA HIS A 22 10.14 -4.18 7.76
C HIS A 22 9.11 -4.31 6.63
N VAL A 23 7.94 -4.90 6.91
CA VAL A 23 6.91 -5.15 5.89
C VAL A 23 6.37 -3.87 5.29
N PHE A 24 6.07 -2.87 6.13
CA PHE A 24 5.31 -1.70 5.70
C PHE A 24 6.17 -0.49 5.37
N ILE A 25 7.46 -0.47 5.72
CA ILE A 25 8.33 0.70 5.51
C ILE A 25 9.59 0.31 4.75
N GLU A 26 10.31 -0.72 5.20
CA GLU A 26 11.70 -0.95 4.77
C GLU A 26 11.85 -1.96 3.63
N CYS A 27 10.86 -2.82 3.43
CA CYS A 27 10.89 -3.83 2.37
C CYS A 27 10.76 -3.16 1.00
N TRP A 28 11.45 -3.71 -0.01
CA TRP A 28 11.44 -3.19 -1.38
C TRP A 28 10.03 -2.91 -1.92
N ASP A 29 9.10 -3.85 -1.76
CA ASP A 29 7.69 -3.67 -2.14
C ASP A 29 7.08 -2.40 -1.55
N ALA A 30 7.34 -2.13 -0.27
CA ALA A 30 6.80 -0.97 0.44
C ALA A 30 7.52 0.31 0.01
N VAL A 31 8.85 0.31 -0.02
CA VAL A 31 9.67 1.47 -0.39
C VAL A 31 9.25 2.01 -1.76
N PHE A 32 9.17 1.13 -2.77
CA PHE A 32 8.80 1.54 -4.12
C PHE A 32 7.34 1.98 -4.21
N HIS A 33 6.42 1.27 -3.56
CA HIS A 33 5.01 1.66 -3.52
C HIS A 33 4.83 3.06 -2.92
N TRP A 34 5.45 3.34 -1.78
CA TRP A 34 5.34 4.64 -1.11
C TRP A 34 6.00 5.78 -1.90
N ASP A 35 7.14 5.53 -2.53
CA ASP A 35 7.83 6.52 -3.35
C ASP A 35 7.01 6.90 -4.58
N ILE A 36 6.50 5.89 -5.31
CA ILE A 36 5.64 6.12 -6.48
C ILE A 36 4.35 6.82 -6.07
N LEU A 37 3.69 6.36 -5.00
CA LEU A 37 2.44 6.97 -4.55
C LEU A 37 2.60 8.44 -4.16
N GLN A 38 3.59 8.78 -3.34
CA GLN A 38 3.82 10.16 -2.90
C GLN A 38 4.11 11.09 -4.07
N ARG A 39 4.85 10.62 -5.09
CA ARG A 39 5.07 11.38 -6.32
C ARG A 39 3.81 11.52 -7.16
N THR A 40 2.98 10.48 -7.24
CA THR A 40 1.71 10.52 -7.98
C THR A 40 0.76 11.52 -7.36
N ILE A 41 0.50 11.45 -6.05
CA ILE A 41 -0.46 12.37 -5.40
C ILE A 41 0.15 13.73 -5.03
N ASN A 42 1.46 13.90 -5.22
CA ASN A 42 2.24 15.07 -4.84
C ASN A 42 1.99 15.51 -3.38
N LYS A 43 2.00 14.54 -2.44
CA LYS A 43 1.83 14.76 -1.00
C LYS A 43 2.89 13.99 -0.22
N THR A 44 3.32 14.57 0.90
CA THR A 44 4.21 13.90 1.83
C THR A 44 3.38 13.07 2.80
N LEU A 45 3.61 11.76 2.82
CA LEU A 45 2.93 10.85 3.75
C LEU A 45 3.86 10.52 4.91
N PRO A 46 3.35 10.38 6.15
CA PRO A 46 4.17 10.04 7.32
C PRO A 46 4.55 8.54 7.29
N ILE A 47 5.50 8.18 6.42
CA ILE A 47 6.01 6.80 6.28
C ILE A 47 7.09 6.55 7.33
N ASN A 48 6.64 6.47 8.58
CA ASN A 48 7.47 6.13 9.73
C ASN A 48 6.68 5.24 10.70
N PRO A 49 7.34 4.57 11.67
CA PRO A 49 6.68 3.60 12.54
C PRO A 49 5.48 4.15 13.32
N ARG A 50 5.46 5.46 13.60
CA ARG A 50 4.32 6.12 14.25
C ARG A 50 3.21 6.42 13.23
N GLY A 51 3.57 6.99 12.08
CA GLY A 51 2.62 7.37 11.03
C GLY A 51 1.84 6.18 10.46
N ILE A 52 2.48 5.03 10.24
CA ILE A 52 1.76 3.82 9.76
C ILE A 52 0.83 3.22 10.82
N ARG A 53 1.11 3.42 12.12
CA ARG A 53 0.32 2.86 13.23
C ARG A 53 -0.88 3.72 13.58
N PHE A 54 -0.67 5.04 13.63
CA PHE A 54 -1.66 5.99 14.08
C PHE A 54 -2.32 6.76 12.94
N LEU A 55 -1.87 6.55 11.70
CA LEU A 55 -2.39 7.20 10.50
C LEU A 55 -2.51 8.72 10.68
N SER A 56 -1.51 9.33 11.31
CA SER A 56 -1.49 10.74 11.68
C SER A 56 -1.20 11.66 10.48
N ALA A 57 -1.75 11.34 9.31
CA ALA A 57 -1.65 12.20 8.14
C ALA A 57 -2.62 13.37 8.29
N GLU A 58 -2.08 14.58 8.17
CA GLU A 58 -2.91 15.77 8.09
C GLU A 58 -3.68 15.79 6.78
N HIS A 59 -4.87 16.40 6.80
CA HIS A 59 -5.65 16.64 5.59
C HIS A 59 -5.07 17.85 4.86
N GLU A 60 -3.88 17.69 4.28
CA GLU A 60 -3.21 18.76 3.53
C GLU A 60 -4.04 19.16 2.30
N GLY A 61 -4.74 20.30 2.40
CA GLY A 61 -5.58 20.82 1.33
C GLY A 61 -6.84 19.99 1.08
N GLY A 62 -7.42 19.38 2.13
CA GLY A 62 -8.67 18.63 2.04
C GLY A 62 -8.55 17.25 1.39
N VAL A 63 -7.35 16.86 0.96
CA VAL A 63 -7.06 15.52 0.43
C VAL A 63 -7.11 14.50 1.57
N PRO A 64 -7.85 13.38 1.42
CA PRO A 64 -7.93 12.34 2.45
C PRO A 64 -6.67 11.45 2.42
N CYS A 65 -5.52 11.99 2.81
CA CYS A 65 -4.23 11.28 2.84
C CYS A 65 -4.30 9.97 3.65
N VAL A 66 -5.08 9.98 4.74
CA VAL A 66 -5.35 8.79 5.57
C VAL A 66 -5.95 7.65 4.74
N MET A 67 -6.86 7.94 3.82
CA MET A 67 -7.47 6.92 2.95
C MET A 67 -6.42 6.28 2.06
N PHE A 68 -5.57 7.07 1.39
CA PHE A 68 -4.49 6.54 0.55
C PHE A 68 -3.49 5.68 1.35
N MET A 69 -3.17 6.09 2.58
CA MET A 69 -2.33 5.28 3.48
C MET A 69 -2.99 3.96 3.84
N VAL A 70 -4.27 3.95 4.22
CA VAL A 70 -5.00 2.72 4.57
C VAL A 70 -5.06 1.75 3.39
N LEU A 71 -5.41 2.24 2.19
CA LEU A 71 -5.45 1.43 0.98
C LEU A 71 -4.07 0.83 0.67
N SER A 72 -3.00 1.62 0.83
CA SER A 72 -1.62 1.17 0.61
C SER A 72 -1.20 0.09 1.61
N LEU A 73 -1.43 0.32 2.91
CA LEU A 73 -1.12 -0.65 3.96
C LEU A 73 -1.89 -1.95 3.76
N HIS A 74 -3.17 -1.87 3.39
CA HIS A 74 -3.98 -3.03 3.06
C HIS A 74 -3.41 -3.79 1.87
N SER A 75 -3.04 -3.12 0.79
CA SER A 75 -2.47 -3.75 -0.40
C SER A 75 -1.12 -4.41 -0.13
N ILE A 76 -0.24 -3.75 0.62
CA ILE A 76 1.03 -4.34 1.08
C ILE A 76 0.74 -5.61 1.87
N ARG A 77 -0.14 -5.54 2.87
CA ARG A 77 -0.51 -6.71 3.68
C ARG A 77 -1.09 -7.84 2.82
N LYS A 78 -1.98 -7.54 1.88
CA LYS A 78 -2.64 -8.53 1.02
C LYS A 78 -1.61 -9.30 0.18
N THR A 79 -0.69 -8.58 -0.48
CA THR A 79 0.41 -9.22 -1.23
C THR A 79 1.28 -10.08 -0.32
N ARG A 80 1.68 -9.56 0.84
CA ARG A 80 2.59 -10.27 1.76
C ARG A 80 1.97 -11.53 2.35
N MET A 81 0.70 -11.46 2.75
CA MET A 81 -0.03 -12.64 3.22
C MET A 81 -0.21 -13.67 2.09
N GLY A 82 -0.42 -13.22 0.85
CA GLY A 82 -0.45 -14.09 -0.32
C GLY A 82 0.87 -14.85 -0.51
N VAL A 83 2.01 -14.14 -0.46
CA VAL A 83 3.34 -14.75 -0.55
C VAL A 83 3.57 -15.74 0.60
N ARG A 84 3.26 -15.34 1.84
CA ARG A 84 3.47 -16.17 3.04
C ARG A 84 2.68 -17.47 3.00
N HIS A 85 1.47 -17.45 2.45
CA HIS A 85 0.63 -18.62 2.32
C HIS A 85 0.85 -19.40 1.02
N ALA A 86 1.90 -19.09 0.26
CA ALA A 86 2.18 -19.71 -1.04
C ALA A 86 0.96 -19.69 -1.98
N GLY A 87 0.25 -18.56 -2.02
CA GLY A 87 -0.91 -18.39 -2.89
C GLY A 87 -0.54 -18.60 -4.36
N ALA A 88 -1.41 -19.28 -5.12
CA ALA A 88 -1.13 -19.61 -6.52
C ALA A 88 -0.99 -18.36 -7.42
N ASN A 89 -1.74 -17.30 -7.13
CA ASN A 89 -1.80 -16.07 -7.91
C ASN A 89 -1.64 -14.84 -7.00
N VAL A 90 -0.45 -14.66 -6.44
CA VAL A 90 -0.18 -13.47 -5.60
C VAL A 90 0.02 -12.25 -6.49
N ARG A 91 -0.89 -11.29 -6.37
CA ARG A 91 -0.79 -10.00 -7.07
C ARG A 91 0.26 -9.08 -6.40
N PRO A 92 1.05 -8.32 -7.19
CA PRO A 92 1.87 -7.23 -6.68
C PRO A 92 1.08 -6.20 -5.89
N VAL A 93 1.76 -5.46 -5.01
CA VAL A 93 1.15 -4.41 -4.17
C VAL A 93 0.39 -3.39 -5.03
N ARG A 94 1.00 -2.98 -6.14
CA ARG A 94 0.44 -2.06 -7.13
C ARG A 94 -0.94 -2.50 -7.61
N GLU A 95 -1.09 -3.74 -8.06
CA GLU A 95 -2.37 -4.25 -8.58
C GLU A 95 -3.46 -4.26 -7.51
N ASN A 96 -3.13 -4.72 -6.30
CA ASN A 96 -4.07 -4.70 -5.18
C ASN A 96 -4.48 -3.26 -4.80
N PHE A 97 -3.55 -2.31 -4.91
CA PHE A 97 -3.82 -0.89 -4.67
C PHE A 97 -4.71 -0.30 -5.76
N ILE A 98 -4.40 -0.51 -7.04
CA ILE A 98 -5.22 -0.04 -8.17
C ILE A 98 -6.63 -0.61 -8.07
N GLU A 99 -6.79 -1.91 -7.78
CA GLU A 99 -8.10 -2.54 -7.59
C GLU A 99 -8.92 -1.82 -6.50
N SER A 100 -8.28 -1.49 -5.37
CA SER A 100 -8.93 -0.78 -4.28
C SER A 100 -9.28 0.68 -4.64
N VAL A 101 -8.38 1.37 -5.34
CA VAL A 101 -8.59 2.75 -5.81
C VAL A 101 -9.72 2.82 -6.83
N VAL A 102 -9.76 1.90 -7.80
CA VAL A 102 -10.86 1.81 -8.78
C VAL A 102 -12.19 1.67 -8.06
N TYR A 103 -12.28 0.76 -7.09
CA TYR A 103 -13.51 0.58 -6.32
C TYR A 103 -13.95 1.87 -5.62
N ILE A 104 -13.04 2.50 -4.88
CA ILE A 104 -13.32 3.77 -4.18
C ILE A 104 -13.71 4.86 -5.17
N ARG A 105 -13.03 4.92 -6.31
CA ARG A 105 -13.32 5.88 -7.37
C ARG A 105 -14.75 5.77 -7.88
N GLU A 106 -15.19 4.55 -8.17
CA GLU A 106 -16.56 4.33 -8.64
C GLU A 106 -17.60 4.65 -7.55
N VAL A 107 -17.29 4.42 -6.27
CA VAL A 107 -18.15 4.83 -5.15
C VAL A 107 -18.31 6.35 -5.09
N TYR A 108 -17.23 7.12 -5.27
CA TYR A 108 -17.30 8.58 -5.26
C TYR A 108 -17.95 9.16 -6.52
N ARG A 109 -17.78 8.53 -7.69
CA ARG A 109 -18.45 8.93 -8.94
C ARG A 109 -19.97 8.86 -8.89
N GLN A 110 -20.52 8.00 -8.03
CA GLN A 110 -21.97 7.87 -7.83
C GLN A 110 -22.55 8.97 -6.92
N ARG A 111 -21.71 9.80 -6.29
CA ARG A 111 -22.19 10.90 -5.44
C ARG A 111 -22.65 12.09 -6.30
N PRO A 112 -23.64 12.88 -5.83
CA PRO A 112 -24.11 14.06 -6.57
C PRO A 112 -23.04 15.13 -6.76
N GLU A 113 -22.10 15.23 -5.82
CA GLU A 113 -20.98 16.18 -5.84
C GLU A 113 -19.66 15.41 -5.87
N SER A 114 -18.81 15.75 -6.84
CA SER A 114 -17.47 15.18 -6.96
C SER A 114 -16.52 15.90 -6.00
N PRO A 115 -15.73 15.19 -5.18
CA PRO A 115 -14.70 15.82 -4.37
C PRO A 115 -13.62 16.49 -5.23
N ASP A 116 -13.02 17.57 -4.75
CA ASP A 116 -11.96 18.30 -5.48
C ASP A 116 -10.70 17.46 -5.74
N TRP A 117 -10.47 16.46 -4.89
CA TRP A 117 -9.32 15.55 -4.97
C TRP A 117 -9.61 14.29 -5.83
N MET A 118 -10.75 14.22 -6.50
CA MET A 118 -11.16 13.06 -7.30
C MET A 118 -10.15 12.70 -8.39
N SER A 119 -9.49 13.69 -9.00
CA SER A 119 -8.44 13.50 -10.01
C SER A 119 -7.26 12.67 -9.50
N LEU A 120 -6.94 12.74 -8.20
CA LEU A 120 -5.87 11.94 -7.59
C LEU A 120 -6.19 10.44 -7.64
N LEU A 121 -7.48 10.07 -7.57
CA LEU A 121 -7.88 8.68 -7.74
C LEU A 121 -7.66 8.23 -9.19
N ASP A 122 -7.95 9.07 -10.18
CA ASP A 122 -7.68 8.76 -11.60
C ASP A 122 -6.18 8.60 -11.88
N GLU A 123 -5.35 9.46 -11.30
CA GLU A 123 -3.89 9.33 -11.35
C GLU A 123 -3.42 8.02 -10.70
N CYS A 124 -3.99 7.67 -9.54
CA CYS A 124 -3.68 6.41 -8.85
C CYS A 124 -4.13 5.16 -9.60
N VAL A 125 -5.15 5.22 -10.47
CA VAL A 125 -5.53 4.08 -11.33
C VAL A 125 -4.46 3.82 -12.40
N SER A 126 -3.72 4.84 -12.80
CA SER A 126 -2.61 4.75 -13.75
C SER A 126 -1.23 4.70 -13.06
N LEU A 127 -1.19 4.27 -11.79
CA LEU A 127 0.05 4.19 -11.01
C LEU A 127 1.13 3.45 -11.81
N LYS A 128 2.33 4.04 -11.91
CA LYS A 128 3.43 3.47 -12.71
C LYS A 128 3.94 2.17 -12.11
N GLU A 129 4.49 1.30 -12.96
CA GLU A 129 5.28 0.16 -12.51
C GLU A 129 6.68 0.62 -12.08
N PHE A 130 7.27 -0.14 -11.16
CA PHE A 130 8.66 0.02 -10.74
C PHE A 130 9.57 -0.84 -11.63
#